data_AF-A0AAE4RKE3-F1
#
_entry.id   AF-A0AAE4RKE3-F1
#
_cell.length_a   1.000
_cell.length_b   1.000
_cell.length_c   1.000
_cell.angle_alpha   90.00
_cell.angle_beta   90.00
_cell.angle_gamma   90.00
#
_symmetry.space_group_name_H-M   'P 1'
#
loop_
_entity.id
_entity.type
_entity.pdbx_description
1 polymer ?
#
loop_
_entity_poly.entity_id
_entity_poly.type
_entity_poly.pdbx_seq_one_letter_code
_entity_poly.pdbx_strand_id
1 'polypeptide(L)' 'MAQSASSSQSAAKCRSRSGSENRRLSAMFTMRMTETARAKLDEAARRQGFKDAKALVMFRLREDLDAELVS' A
#
# COMPACT_ATOMS: atom_id res chain seq x y z
N MET A 1 -5.35 36.04 37.27
CA MET A 1 -6.10 34.86 36.78
C MET A 1 -5.97 34.82 35.26
N ALA A 2 -5.55 33.68 34.73
CA ALA A 2 -5.28 33.44 33.32
C ALA A 2 -6.57 33.31 32.50
N GLN A 3 -6.54 33.63 31.21
CA GLN A 3 -6.51 32.62 30.15
C GLN A 3 -6.51 33.24 28.74
N SER A 4 -5.53 32.78 27.96
CA SER A 4 -5.34 33.00 26.53
C SER A 4 -6.13 31.96 25.72
N ALA A 5 -6.64 32.33 24.55
CA ALA A 5 -7.00 31.39 23.47
C ALA A 5 -6.96 32.15 22.12
N SER A 6 -5.79 32.34 21.50
CA SER A 6 -5.05 31.38 20.66
C SER A 6 -5.88 30.77 19.52
N SER A 7 -6.10 31.58 18.48
CA SER A 7 -5.78 31.28 17.06
C SER A 7 -5.59 29.80 16.67
N SER A 8 -6.66 29.00 16.72
CA SER A 8 -6.59 27.56 16.41
C SER A 8 -7.67 27.08 15.42
N GLN A 9 -8.13 27.95 14.50
CA GLN A 9 -9.06 27.58 13.43
C GLN A 9 -8.45 27.81 12.03
N SER A 10 -7.27 27.25 11.74
CA SER A 10 -6.78 27.24 10.35
C SER A 10 -5.84 26.08 9.99
N ALA A 11 -5.84 24.98 10.74
CA ALA A 11 -4.96 23.83 10.49
C ALA A 11 -5.70 22.50 10.26
N ALA A 12 -7.03 22.48 10.25
CA ALA A 12 -7.80 21.23 10.21
C ALA A 12 -8.12 20.71 8.78
N LYS A 13 -7.72 21.39 7.71
CA LYS A 13 -8.16 21.07 6.34
C LYS A 13 -7.14 20.34 5.45
N CYS A 14 -5.93 20.07 5.94
CA CYS A 14 -4.81 19.58 5.11
C CYS A 14 -4.17 18.27 5.58
N ARG A 15 -4.95 17.30 6.10
CA ARG A 15 -4.41 15.98 6.50
C ARG A 15 -5.21 14.75 6.05
N SER A 16 -6.32 14.92 5.32
CA SER A 16 -7.25 13.83 5.02
C SER A 16 -7.05 13.12 3.66
N ARG A 17 -6.18 13.60 2.77
CA ARG A 17 -5.98 13.00 1.44
C ARG A 17 -5.02 11.80 1.39
N SER A 18 -4.02 11.77 2.28
CA SER A 18 -2.98 10.73 2.25
C SER A 18 -3.50 9.33 2.63
N GLY A 19 -4.46 9.27 3.56
CA GLY A 19 -5.08 8.01 3.96
C GLY A 19 -6.09 7.45 2.95
N SER A 20 -6.77 8.31 2.18
CA SER A 20 -7.80 7.87 1.23
C SER A 20 -7.22 7.20 -0.01
N GLU A 21 -6.09 7.70 -0.52
CA GLU A 21 -5.42 7.08 -1.67
C GLU A 21 -4.86 5.70 -1.35
N ASN A 22 -4.19 5.54 -0.20
CA ASN A 22 -3.68 4.23 0.22
C ASN A 22 -4.81 3.21 0.45
N ARG A 23 -5.95 3.63 1.01
CA ARG A 23 -7.13 2.77 1.12
C ARG A 23 -7.72 2.42 -0.24
N ARG A 24 -7.78 3.38 -1.17
CA ARG A 24 -8.27 3.17 -2.55
C ARG A 24 -7.38 2.20 -3.32
N LEU A 25 -6.06 2.38 -3.28
CA LEU A 25 -5.08 1.47 -3.90
C LEU A 25 -5.11 0.07 -3.27
N SER A 26 -5.30 0.00 -1.95
CA SER A 26 -5.46 -1.28 -1.25
C SER A 26 -6.77 -1.98 -1.62
N ALA A 27 -7.86 -1.23 -1.83
CA ALA A 27 -9.14 -1.79 -2.28
C ALA A 27 -9.09 -2.26 -3.73
N MET A 28 -8.36 -1.56 -4.61
CA MET A 28 -8.20 -1.94 -6.02
C MET A 28 -7.43 -3.25 -6.21
N PHE A 29 -6.54 -3.60 -5.29
CA PHE A 29 -5.75 -4.83 -5.35
C PHE A 29 -6.21 -5.86 -4.32
N THR A 30 -7.38 -6.45 -4.57
CA THR A 30 -7.91 -7.56 -3.77
C THR A 30 -7.67 -8.87 -4.54
N MET A 31 -6.57 -9.57 -4.22
CA MET A 31 -6.33 -10.90 -4.77
C MET A 31 -7.23 -11.92 -4.06
N ARG A 32 -8.18 -12.52 -4.79
CA ARG A 32 -8.98 -13.63 -4.28
C ARG A 32 -8.17 -14.92 -4.41
N MET A 33 -7.67 -15.42 -3.28
CA MET A 33 -6.91 -16.66 -3.21
C MET A 33 -7.30 -17.45 -1.97
N THR A 34 -7.06 -18.76 -1.98
CA THR A 34 -7.20 -19.58 -0.77
C THR A 34 -6.16 -19.15 0.26
N GLU A 35 -6.47 -19.35 1.53
CA GLU A 35 -5.55 -19.04 2.64
C GLU A 35 -4.21 -19.79 2.48
N THR A 36 -4.27 -21.04 2.02
CA THR A 36 -3.09 -21.86 1.73
C THR A 36 -2.23 -21.29 0.60
N ALA A 37 -2.82 -20.76 -0.46
CA ALA A 37 -2.10 -20.13 -1.56
C ALA A 37 -1.47 -18.81 -1.09
N ARG A 38 -2.18 -18.03 -0.28
CA ARG A 38 -1.67 -16.80 0.31
C ARG A 38 -0.46 -17.07 1.22
N ALA A 39 -0.54 -18.08 2.09
CA ALA A 39 0.56 -18.44 2.98
C ALA A 39 1.82 -18.87 2.20
N LYS A 40 1.64 -19.65 1.13
CA LYS A 40 2.75 -20.03 0.23
C LYS A 40 3.37 -18.82 -0.47
N LEU A 41 2.55 -17.86 -0.91
CA LEU A 41 3.04 -16.62 -1.50
C LEU A 41 3.78 -15.75 -0.49
N ASP A 42 3.27 -15.62 0.73
CA ASP A 42 3.95 -14.86 1.80
C ASP A 42 5.27 -15.52 2.22
N GLU A 43 5.36 -16.85 2.18
CA GLU A 43 6.61 -17.58 2.40
C GLU A 43 7.59 -17.36 1.25
N ALA A 44 7.13 -17.47 -0.01
CA ALA A 44 7.94 -17.20 -1.18
C ALA A 44 8.47 -15.76 -1.21
N ALA A 45 7.63 -14.79 -0.83
CA ALA A 45 8.01 -13.38 -0.71
C ALA A 45 9.13 -13.19 0.32
N ARG A 46 8.99 -13.80 1.51
CA ARG A 46 10.02 -13.73 2.55
C ARG A 46 11.34 -14.35 2.13
N ARG A 47 11.33 -15.50 1.43
CA ARG A 47 12.55 -16.13 0.91
C ARG A 47 13.30 -15.25 -0.09
N GLN A 48 12.59 -14.39 -0.80
CA GLN A 48 13.15 -13.43 -1.76
C GLN A 48 13.43 -12.05 -1.15
N GLY A 49 13.23 -11.88 0.17
CA GLY A 49 13.50 -10.62 0.87
C GLY A 49 12.38 -9.58 0.78
N PHE A 50 11.20 -9.94 0.25
CA PHE A 50 10.04 -9.04 0.21
C PHE A 50 9.27 -9.04 1.54
N LYS A 51 8.67 -7.88 1.85
CA LYS A 51 7.92 -7.65 3.08
C LYS A 51 6.63 -8.49 3.16
N ASP A 52 5.95 -8.66 2.04
CA ASP A 52 4.69 -9.39 1.91
C ASP A 52 4.50 -9.93 0.48
N ALA A 53 3.52 -10.83 0.30
CA ALA A 53 3.13 -11.34 -1.01
C ALA A 53 2.78 -10.23 -2.01
N LYS A 54 2.19 -9.13 -1.54
CA LYS A 54 1.81 -7.99 -2.38
C LYS A 54 3.04 -7.35 -3.03
N ALA A 55 4.11 -7.13 -2.27
CA ALA A 55 5.34 -6.56 -2.78
C ALA A 55 5.99 -7.47 -3.83
N LEU A 56 6.01 -8.79 -3.59
CA LEU A 56 6.51 -9.77 -4.56
C LEU A 56 5.71 -9.71 -5.87
N VAL A 57 4.37 -9.72 -5.78
CA VAL A 57 3.51 -9.71 -6.97
C VAL A 57 3.65 -8.41 -7.76
N MET A 58 3.68 -7.26 -7.08
CA MET A 58 3.88 -5.97 -7.75
C MET A 58 5.25 -5.86 -8.41
N PHE A 59 6.29 -6.42 -7.79
CA PHE A 59 7.62 -6.48 -8.38
C PHE A 59 7.59 -7.31 -9.67
N ARG A 60 7.01 -8.52 -9.63
CA ARG A 60 6.99 -9.41 -10.79
C ARG A 60 6.14 -8.86 -11.94
N LEU A 61 4.98 -8.30 -11.64
CA LEU A 61 4.16 -7.60 -12.64
C LEU A 61 4.91 -6.46 -13.32
N ARG A 62 5.76 -5.75 -12.57
CA ARG A 62 6.56 -4.67 -13.15
C ARG A 62 7.66 -5.20 -14.07
N GLU A 63 8.36 -6.26 -13.66
CA GLU A 63 9.34 -6.92 -14.53
C GLU A 63 8.70 -7.42 -15.84
N ASP A 64 7.51 -8.03 -15.75
CA ASP A 64 6.79 -8.52 -16.93
C ASP A 64 6.36 -7.36 -17.86
N LEU A 65 5.85 -6.26 -17.30
CA LEU A 65 5.48 -5.07 -18.08
C LEU A 65 6.69 -4.40 -18.73
N ASP A 66 7.81 -4.29 -18.00
CA ASP A 66 9.04 -3.73 -18.54
C ASP A 66 9.63 -4.64 -19.64
N ALA A 67 9.46 -5.97 -19.53
CA ALA A 67 9.86 -6.92 -20.57
C ALA A 67 9.00 -6.83 -21.84
N GLU A 68 7.68 -6.63 -21.70
CA GLU A 68 6.76 -6.41 -22.83
C GLU A 68 7.00 -5.07 -23.53
N LEU A 69 7.47 -4.04 -22.83
CA LEU A 69 7.78 -2.73 -23.41
C LEU A 69 9.08 -2.69 -24.22
N VAL A 70 9.95 -3.70 -24.04
CA VAL A 70 11.28 -3.78 -24.68
C VAL A 70 11.28 -4.77 -25.85
N SER A 71 10.22 -5.58 -26.02
CA SER A 71 10.05 -6.51 -27.16
C SER A 71 9.24 -5.89 -28.30
#